data_AF-A0A4Y2N8T2-F1
#
_entry.id   AF-A0A4Y2N8T2-F1
#
_cell.length_a   1.000
_cell.length_b   1.000
_cell.length_c   1.000
_cell.angle_alpha   90.00
_cell.angle_beta   90.00
_cell.angle_gamma   90.00
#
_symmetry.space_group_name_H-M   'P 1'
#
loop_
_entity.id
_entity.type
_entity.pdbx_description
1 polymer ?
#
loop_
_entity_poly.entity_id
_entity_poly.type
_entity_poly.pdbx_seq_one_letter_code
_entity_poly.pdbx_strand_id
1 'polypeptide(L)'
;MGFKCSAILLVVAFATTTSAFNRIPKYLENPAVDGKLWAVLVAGSDSWFNYRHQADICHSYQILKKHGIPDERIIVLMKDDIANNEQNPTPGIVINHPKGKDVYKGVLKDYTGEAVTPKNFLAVLKGDKKAVAGVGSGKVLESGPNDHVFVYFADHGAPGLIAFPEDEVLSKETLQQQFQIVKKETTESHVQEYGDLRDSVRSRDVPIEIVRRKFLKADSEEEESALLKKLNKVYRNRQFLKDTVSHIVTEVFHDEEQQRDAMHNTHKLRNFQCYDTVRAHFNEECFRLSKVLYIF
;
A
#
# COMPACT_ATOMS: atom_id res chain seq x y z
N MET A 1 72.27 -22.53 -32.30
CA MET A 1 71.98 -23.50 -31.21
C MET A 1 71.01 -22.84 -30.26
N GLY A 2 69.71 -23.13 -30.42
CA GLY A 2 68.64 -22.50 -29.64
C GLY A 2 68.24 -23.38 -28.46
N PHE A 3 68.33 -22.83 -27.25
CA PHE A 3 67.65 -23.36 -26.07
C PHE A 3 66.54 -22.39 -25.66
N LYS A 4 65.36 -22.99 -25.49
CA LYS A 4 64.10 -22.38 -25.10
C LYS A 4 64.17 -21.87 -23.66
N CYS A 5 63.53 -20.72 -23.39
CA CYS A 5 63.10 -20.38 -22.04
C CYS A 5 61.61 -20.01 -22.09
N SER A 6 60.81 -20.82 -21.39
CA SER A 6 59.36 -20.70 -21.29
C SER A 6 58.95 -19.46 -20.49
N ALA A 7 58.05 -18.66 -21.02
CA ALA A 7 57.23 -17.74 -20.24
C ALA A 7 55.86 -18.38 -20.03
N ILE A 8 55.53 -18.73 -18.78
CA ILE A 8 54.21 -19.17 -18.36
C ILE A 8 53.33 -17.93 -18.25
N LEU A 9 52.40 -17.76 -19.19
CA LEU A 9 51.35 -16.75 -19.10
C LEU A 9 50.17 -17.37 -18.33
N LEU A 10 50.10 -17.09 -17.03
CA LEU A 10 49.00 -17.50 -16.18
C LEU A 10 47.86 -16.50 -16.35
N VAL A 11 46.92 -16.80 -17.26
CA VAL A 11 45.69 -16.01 -17.43
C VAL A 11 44.74 -16.40 -16.29
N VAL A 12 44.76 -15.64 -15.19
CA VAL A 12 43.72 -15.69 -14.18
C VAL A 12 42.51 -14.95 -14.74
N ALA A 13 41.59 -15.69 -15.37
CA ALA A 13 40.29 -15.16 -15.73
C ALA A 13 39.49 -14.92 -14.44
N PHE A 14 39.39 -13.65 -14.02
CA PHE A 14 38.34 -13.24 -13.10
C PHE A 14 37.01 -13.37 -13.85
N ALA A 15 36.34 -14.52 -13.69
CA ALA A 15 34.92 -14.61 -13.97
C ALA A 15 34.23 -13.69 -12.96
N THR A 16 33.89 -12.48 -13.40
CA THR A 16 32.92 -11.65 -12.67
C THR A 16 31.61 -12.41 -12.69
N THR A 17 31.28 -13.06 -11.58
CA THR A 17 29.94 -13.56 -11.34
C THR A 17 29.01 -12.36 -11.23
N THR A 18 28.45 -11.95 -12.37
CA THR A 18 27.35 -11.00 -12.37
C THR A 18 26.22 -11.59 -11.55
N SER A 19 25.93 -10.89 -10.46
CA SER A 19 24.82 -11.05 -9.54
C SER A 19 23.53 -11.50 -10.21
N ALA A 20 22.82 -12.36 -9.48
CA ALA A 20 21.40 -12.65 -9.62
C ALA A 20 20.60 -11.44 -10.14
N PHE A 21 20.14 -11.53 -11.39
CA PHE A 21 18.97 -10.79 -11.83
C PHE A 21 17.88 -11.82 -12.15
N ASN A 22 16.80 -11.69 -11.38
CA ASN A 22 15.50 -12.32 -11.55
C ASN A 22 15.22 -12.65 -13.02
N ARG A 23 15.02 -13.94 -13.34
CA ARG A 23 14.37 -14.30 -14.60
C ARG A 23 13.00 -13.61 -14.62
N ILE A 24 12.83 -12.65 -15.51
CA ILE A 24 11.53 -12.09 -15.84
C ILE A 24 10.63 -13.27 -16.24
N PRO A 25 9.44 -13.43 -15.65
CA PRO A 25 8.55 -14.50 -16.04
C PRO A 25 8.29 -14.50 -17.55
N LYS A 26 8.35 -15.68 -18.18
CA LYS A 26 8.24 -15.85 -19.65
C LYS A 26 7.01 -15.21 -20.29
N TYR A 27 5.92 -15.02 -19.56
CA TYR A 27 4.72 -14.35 -20.05
C TYR A 27 4.91 -12.83 -20.24
N LEU A 28 5.88 -12.21 -19.56
CA LEU A 28 6.31 -10.83 -19.80
C LEU A 28 7.35 -10.74 -20.93
N GLU A 29 8.02 -11.84 -21.26
CA GLU A 29 8.97 -11.90 -22.39
C GLU A 29 8.25 -11.98 -23.75
N ASN A 30 7.00 -12.45 -23.78
CA ASN A 30 6.17 -12.54 -24.98
C ASN A 30 4.75 -11.99 -24.70
N PRO A 31 4.56 -10.66 -24.59
CA PRO A 31 3.22 -10.11 -24.76
C PRO A 31 2.68 -10.59 -26.12
N ALA A 32 1.38 -10.86 -26.22
CA ALA A 32 0.76 -11.05 -27.53
C ALA A 32 1.20 -9.88 -28.42
N VAL A 33 1.59 -10.16 -29.66
CA VAL A 33 2.38 -9.24 -30.52
C VAL A 33 1.72 -7.85 -30.70
N ASP A 34 0.44 -7.68 -30.34
CA ASP A 34 -0.33 -6.44 -30.38
C ASP A 34 -0.98 -6.00 -29.04
N GLY A 35 -0.67 -6.65 -27.91
CA GLY A 35 -1.27 -6.36 -26.60
C GLY A 35 -0.73 -5.08 -25.95
N LYS A 36 -1.60 -4.24 -25.39
CA LYS A 36 -1.21 -3.00 -24.68
C LYS A 36 -1.04 -3.26 -23.19
N LEU A 37 -0.10 -2.54 -22.57
CA LEU A 37 0.03 -2.47 -21.11
C LEU A 37 -0.81 -1.33 -20.55
N TRP A 38 -1.64 -1.67 -19.56
CA TRP A 38 -2.42 -0.75 -18.74
C TRP A 38 -1.98 -0.82 -17.28
N ALA A 39 -2.15 0.27 -16.55
CA ALA A 39 -1.86 0.31 -15.12
C ALA A 39 -2.93 1.05 -14.31
N VAL A 40 -3.28 0.50 -13.15
CA VAL A 40 -4.08 1.15 -12.11
C VAL A 40 -3.23 1.23 -10.84
N LEU A 41 -2.93 2.43 -10.39
CA LEU A 41 -2.08 2.70 -9.24
C LEU A 41 -2.92 3.36 -8.13
N VAL A 42 -2.91 2.79 -6.92
CA VAL A 42 -3.81 3.21 -5.84
C VAL A 42 -3.08 3.35 -4.51
N ALA A 43 -3.15 4.54 -3.92
CA ALA A 43 -2.77 4.78 -2.53
C ALA A 43 -4.05 4.83 -1.69
N GLY A 44 -4.22 3.85 -0.81
CA GLY A 44 -5.43 3.70 0.00
C GLY A 44 -5.50 4.61 1.24
N SER A 45 -4.45 5.36 1.54
CA SER A 45 -4.41 6.24 2.71
C SER A 45 -4.09 7.69 2.40
N ASP A 46 -4.33 8.52 3.41
CA ASP A 46 -3.97 9.93 3.47
C ASP A 46 -3.08 10.24 4.69
N SER A 47 -2.82 11.53 4.88
CA SER A 47 -2.08 12.16 5.96
C SER A 47 -0.57 11.90 5.96
N TRP A 48 0.16 12.82 6.61
CA TRP A 48 1.61 12.83 6.66
C TRP A 48 2.23 11.54 7.25
N PHE A 49 1.55 10.87 8.17
CA PHE A 49 2.05 9.62 8.75
C PHE A 49 2.02 8.45 7.77
N ASN A 50 1.23 8.53 6.69
CA ASN A 50 1.16 7.54 5.63
C ASN A 50 1.78 8.01 4.31
N TYR A 51 2.65 9.02 4.37
CA TYR A 51 3.45 9.52 3.25
C TYR A 51 3.95 8.42 2.29
N ARG A 52 4.45 7.31 2.87
CA ARG A 52 5.01 6.16 2.15
C ARG A 52 4.10 5.61 1.05
N HIS A 53 2.78 5.51 1.29
CA HIS A 53 1.87 4.89 0.34
C HIS A 53 1.70 5.74 -0.94
N GLN A 54 1.56 7.06 -0.80
CA GLN A 54 1.50 7.96 -1.96
C GLN A 54 2.87 8.12 -2.63
N ALA A 55 3.97 8.06 -1.87
CA ALA A 55 5.32 8.03 -2.44
C ALA A 55 5.57 6.77 -3.28
N ASP A 56 5.07 5.60 -2.84
CA ASP A 56 5.15 4.34 -3.58
C ASP A 56 4.41 4.46 -4.92
N ILE A 57 3.17 4.97 -4.91
CA ILE A 57 2.38 5.18 -6.14
C ILE A 57 3.03 6.19 -7.08
N CYS A 58 3.53 7.31 -6.56
CA CYS A 58 4.27 8.29 -7.34
C CYS A 58 5.50 7.64 -8.00
N HIS A 59 6.26 6.84 -7.26
CA HIS A 59 7.43 6.15 -7.79
C HIS A 59 7.07 5.11 -8.86
N SER A 60 6.04 4.29 -8.63
CA SER A 60 5.53 3.34 -9.63
C SER A 60 5.12 4.05 -10.92
N TYR A 61 4.44 5.20 -10.83
CA TYR A 61 4.13 6.01 -12.00
C TYR A 61 5.40 6.40 -12.78
N GLN A 62 6.44 6.91 -12.11
CA GLN A 62 7.70 7.26 -12.77
C GLN A 62 8.35 6.06 -13.47
N ILE A 63 8.28 4.86 -12.88
CA ILE A 63 8.79 3.63 -13.48
C ILE A 63 8.02 3.30 -14.77
N LEU A 64 6.68 3.32 -14.73
CA LEU A 64 5.84 3.02 -15.90
C LEU A 64 6.08 4.02 -17.04
N LYS A 65 6.16 5.31 -16.72
CA LYS A 65 6.48 6.39 -17.68
C LYS A 65 7.84 6.19 -18.32
N LYS A 66 8.86 5.86 -17.52
CA LYS A 66 10.22 5.60 -18.00
C LYS A 66 10.27 4.40 -18.97
N HIS A 67 9.38 3.43 -18.82
CA HIS A 67 9.26 2.27 -19.71
C HIS A 67 8.27 2.49 -20.87
N GLY A 68 7.83 3.72 -21.11
CA GLY A 68 7.07 4.09 -22.31
C GLY A 68 5.57 3.82 -22.25
N ILE A 69 5.01 3.54 -21.06
CA ILE A 69 3.55 3.45 -20.90
C ILE A 69 2.98 4.88 -20.90
N PRO A 70 2.05 5.20 -21.82
CA PRO A 70 1.54 6.55 -21.96
C PRO A 70 0.40 6.83 -20.96
N ASP A 71 0.11 8.11 -20.70
CA ASP A 71 -0.80 8.52 -19.62
C ASP A 71 -2.24 8.09 -19.84
N GLU A 72 -2.65 7.90 -21.08
CA GLU A 72 -3.99 7.41 -21.40
C GLU A 72 -4.20 5.96 -20.92
N ARG A 73 -3.12 5.25 -20.60
CA ARG A 73 -3.15 3.86 -20.10
C ARG A 73 -2.70 3.71 -18.65
N ILE A 74 -2.50 4.82 -17.94
CA ILE A 74 -2.21 4.82 -16.51
C ILE A 74 -3.34 5.58 -15.80
N ILE A 75 -3.85 4.97 -14.73
CA ILE A 75 -4.90 5.53 -13.89
C ILE A 75 -4.36 5.63 -12.47
N VAL A 76 -4.35 6.83 -11.90
CA VAL A 76 -3.83 7.08 -10.55
C VAL A 76 -4.93 7.52 -9.60
N LEU A 77 -5.07 6.79 -8.50
CA LEU A 77 -5.94 7.11 -7.38
C LEU A 77 -5.09 7.37 -6.14
N MET A 78 -5.04 8.61 -5.66
CA MET A 78 -4.32 8.95 -4.42
C MET A 78 -4.89 10.22 -3.81
N LYS A 79 -4.95 10.34 -2.48
CA LYS A 79 -5.60 11.48 -1.81
C LYS A 79 -5.01 12.83 -2.27
N ASP A 80 -3.72 12.86 -2.59
CA ASP A 80 -2.96 14.03 -3.05
C ASP A 80 -2.76 15.13 -1.99
N ASP A 81 -2.64 14.71 -0.74
CA ASP A 81 -2.51 15.58 0.44
C ASP A 81 -1.08 15.62 1.01
N ILE A 82 -0.10 15.08 0.27
CA ILE A 82 1.29 14.93 0.73
C ILE A 82 2.22 16.03 0.20
N ALA A 83 2.23 16.29 -1.11
CA ALA A 83 3.22 17.18 -1.72
C ALA A 83 3.15 18.60 -1.16
N ASN A 84 1.95 19.10 -0.88
CA ASN A 84 1.71 20.43 -0.30
C ASN A 84 1.28 20.38 1.17
N ASN A 85 1.53 19.26 1.85
CA ASN A 85 1.23 19.16 3.28
C ASN A 85 2.05 20.19 4.07
N GLU A 86 1.46 20.82 5.09
CA GLU A 86 2.17 21.79 5.95
C GLU A 86 3.39 21.17 6.65
N GLN A 87 3.39 19.85 6.85
CA GLN A 87 4.50 19.13 7.45
C GLN A 87 5.61 18.79 6.43
N ASN A 88 5.41 19.05 5.15
CA ASN A 88 6.40 18.77 4.11
C ASN A 88 7.51 19.84 4.12
N PRO A 89 8.75 19.49 4.49
CA PRO A 89 9.85 20.46 4.49
C PRO A 89 10.26 20.91 3.07
N THR A 90 9.81 20.20 2.04
CA THR A 90 10.07 20.50 0.63
C THR A 90 8.75 20.53 -0.15
N PRO A 91 7.97 21.62 -0.07
CA PRO A 91 6.67 21.71 -0.74
C PRO A 91 6.74 21.40 -2.23
N GLY A 92 5.77 20.64 -2.73
CA GLY A 92 5.69 20.17 -4.12
C GLY A 92 6.59 18.97 -4.46
N ILE A 93 7.42 18.51 -3.53
CA ILE A 93 8.36 17.39 -3.74
C ILE A 93 7.92 16.19 -2.90
N VAL A 94 7.92 15.01 -3.53
CA VAL A 94 7.76 13.71 -2.84
C VAL A 94 8.94 12.81 -3.19
N ILE A 95 9.54 12.13 -2.22
CA ILE A 95 10.65 11.18 -2.42
C ILE A 95 10.22 9.79 -1.95
N ASN A 96 10.72 8.71 -2.58
CA ASN A 96 10.40 7.34 -2.16
C ASN A 96 11.59 6.57 -1.57
N HIS A 97 12.74 7.24 -1.41
CA HIS A 97 13.88 6.70 -0.66
C HIS A 97 14.78 7.83 -0.13
N PRO A 98 15.64 7.58 0.87
CA PRO A 98 16.54 8.60 1.41
C PRO A 98 17.41 9.22 0.32
N LYS A 99 17.47 10.56 0.30
CA LYS A 99 18.19 11.36 -0.72
C LYS A 99 17.76 11.05 -2.17
N GLY A 100 16.55 10.52 -2.33
CA GLY A 100 15.98 10.24 -3.64
C GLY A 100 15.58 11.49 -4.41
N LYS A 101 15.30 11.29 -5.69
CA LYS A 101 14.76 12.33 -6.56
C LYS A 101 13.27 12.52 -6.29
N ASP A 102 12.75 13.66 -6.72
CA ASP A 102 11.31 13.89 -6.76
C ASP A 102 10.62 12.82 -7.63
N VAL A 103 9.62 12.17 -7.07
CA VAL A 103 8.74 11.20 -7.74
C VAL A 103 7.34 11.77 -8.01
N TYR A 104 7.01 12.96 -7.49
CA TYR A 104 5.68 13.56 -7.61
C TYR A 104 5.43 14.24 -8.95
N LYS A 105 6.45 14.87 -9.52
CA LYS A 105 6.31 15.66 -10.75
C LYS A 105 5.70 14.85 -11.89
N GLY A 106 4.62 15.39 -12.45
CA GLY A 106 3.93 14.82 -13.60
C GLY A 106 3.04 13.61 -13.29
N VAL A 107 2.94 13.17 -12.02
CA VAL A 107 2.02 12.09 -11.62
C VAL A 107 0.58 12.51 -11.87
N LEU A 108 -0.18 11.62 -12.51
CA LEU A 108 -1.58 11.85 -12.84
C LEU A 108 -2.46 12.01 -11.59
N LYS A 109 -3.54 12.78 -11.74
CA LYS A 109 -4.50 13.12 -10.70
C LYS A 109 -5.90 12.63 -11.09
N ASP A 110 -5.99 11.38 -11.55
CA ASP A 110 -7.24 10.88 -12.12
C ASP A 110 -8.36 10.82 -11.08
N TYR A 111 -8.03 10.39 -9.85
CA TYR A 111 -8.94 10.46 -8.70
C TYR A 111 -8.16 10.90 -7.47
N THR A 112 -8.56 12.04 -6.89
CA THR A 112 -7.92 12.61 -5.69
C THR A 112 -8.95 12.99 -4.63
N GLY A 113 -8.50 13.29 -3.42
CA GLY A 113 -9.36 13.66 -2.31
C GLY A 113 -10.48 12.63 -2.05
N GLU A 114 -11.72 13.09 -2.02
CA GLU A 114 -12.90 12.24 -1.78
C GLU A 114 -13.22 11.29 -2.94
N ALA A 115 -12.60 11.45 -4.11
CA ALA A 115 -12.81 10.56 -5.24
C ALA A 115 -12.04 9.23 -5.11
N VAL A 116 -11.15 9.10 -4.12
CA VAL A 116 -10.40 7.87 -3.83
C VAL A 116 -11.28 6.95 -3.00
N THR A 117 -12.17 6.21 -3.67
CA THR A 117 -13.13 5.32 -3.01
C THR A 117 -13.09 3.91 -3.60
N PRO A 118 -13.49 2.88 -2.83
CA PRO A 118 -13.62 1.53 -3.34
C PRO A 118 -14.56 1.46 -4.56
N LYS A 119 -15.67 2.21 -4.52
CA LYS A 119 -16.64 2.27 -5.62
C LYS A 119 -16.00 2.76 -6.92
N ASN A 120 -15.23 3.85 -6.86
CA ASN A 120 -14.59 4.41 -8.05
C ASN A 120 -13.46 3.51 -8.55
N PHE A 121 -12.66 2.93 -7.65
CA PHE A 121 -11.64 1.95 -8.00
C PHE A 121 -12.23 0.75 -8.76
N LEU A 122 -13.36 0.21 -8.30
CA LEU A 122 -14.04 -0.87 -9.01
C LEU A 122 -14.59 -0.44 -10.38
N ALA A 123 -15.21 0.73 -10.45
CA ALA A 123 -15.71 1.25 -11.73
C ALA A 123 -14.57 1.42 -12.74
N VAL A 124 -13.39 1.87 -12.28
CA VAL A 124 -12.15 1.91 -13.05
C VAL A 124 -11.78 0.52 -13.57
N LEU A 125 -11.73 -0.49 -12.69
CA LEU A 125 -11.39 -1.86 -13.09
C LEU A 125 -12.40 -2.48 -14.07
N LYS A 126 -13.70 -2.16 -13.91
CA LYS A 126 -14.79 -2.66 -14.75
C LYS A 126 -14.93 -1.91 -16.08
N GLY A 127 -14.19 -0.81 -16.28
CA GLY A 127 -14.36 0.05 -17.45
C GLY A 127 -15.69 0.82 -17.47
N ASP A 128 -16.31 1.02 -16.31
CA ASP A 128 -17.64 1.64 -16.20
C ASP A 128 -17.54 3.18 -16.15
N LYS A 129 -17.40 3.79 -17.34
CA LYS A 129 -17.37 5.26 -17.49
C LYS A 129 -18.61 5.96 -16.93
N LYS A 130 -19.77 5.29 -16.93
CA LYS A 130 -21.02 5.91 -16.44
C LYS A 130 -21.00 6.02 -14.92
N ALA A 131 -20.47 5.02 -14.22
CA ALA A 131 -20.39 5.03 -12.76
C ALA A 131 -19.46 6.12 -12.20
N VAL A 132 -18.48 6.59 -12.98
CA VAL A 132 -17.54 7.66 -12.61
C VAL A 132 -17.76 8.97 -13.38
N ALA A 133 -18.90 9.12 -14.04
CA ALA A 133 -19.22 10.34 -14.78
C ALA A 133 -19.23 11.55 -13.82
N GLY A 134 -18.41 12.57 -14.13
CA GLY A 134 -18.26 13.77 -13.29
C GLY A 134 -17.41 13.57 -12.03
N VAL A 135 -16.77 12.42 -11.85
CA VAL A 135 -15.90 12.12 -10.71
C VAL A 135 -14.45 12.05 -11.18
N GLY A 136 -13.58 12.90 -10.63
CA GLY A 136 -12.18 12.98 -11.03
C GLY A 136 -12.02 13.26 -12.52
N SER A 137 -11.11 12.55 -13.18
CA SER A 137 -10.94 12.59 -14.64
C SER A 137 -11.99 11.78 -15.41
N GLY A 138 -12.71 10.87 -14.74
CA GLY A 138 -13.59 9.89 -15.38
C GLY A 138 -12.86 8.79 -16.16
N LYS A 139 -11.53 8.72 -16.11
CA LYS A 139 -10.72 7.71 -16.79
C LYS A 139 -10.89 6.34 -16.14
N VAL A 140 -11.21 5.33 -16.95
CA VAL A 140 -11.36 3.92 -16.54
C VAL A 140 -10.51 3.02 -17.44
N LEU A 141 -10.37 1.74 -17.09
CA LEU A 141 -9.73 0.79 -17.99
C LEU A 141 -10.56 0.63 -19.28
N GLU A 142 -9.87 0.68 -20.41
CA GLU A 142 -10.45 0.36 -21.73
C GLU A 142 -9.64 -0.77 -22.39
N SER A 143 -9.16 -1.71 -21.57
CA SER A 143 -8.30 -2.82 -21.98
C SER A 143 -9.07 -3.86 -22.80
N GLY A 144 -8.46 -4.32 -23.89
CA GLY A 144 -8.97 -5.39 -24.74
C GLY A 144 -8.56 -6.80 -24.29
N PRO A 145 -9.02 -7.87 -24.97
CA PRO A 145 -8.74 -9.26 -24.61
C PRO A 145 -7.25 -9.67 -24.64
N ASN A 146 -6.42 -8.93 -25.39
CA ASN A 146 -4.99 -9.19 -25.53
C ASN A 146 -4.14 -8.24 -24.67
N ASP A 147 -4.76 -7.31 -23.95
CA ASP A 147 -4.06 -6.33 -23.14
C ASP A 147 -3.67 -6.92 -21.78
N HIS A 148 -2.61 -6.38 -21.20
CA HIS A 148 -2.13 -6.74 -19.89
C HIS A 148 -2.42 -5.60 -18.91
N VAL A 149 -3.05 -5.91 -17.78
CA VAL A 149 -3.39 -4.94 -16.74
C VAL A 149 -2.51 -5.17 -15.52
N PHE A 150 -1.76 -4.13 -15.14
CA PHE A 150 -1.01 -4.08 -13.88
C PHE A 150 -1.80 -3.29 -12.84
N VAL A 151 -2.12 -3.90 -11.70
CA VAL A 151 -2.77 -3.21 -10.58
C VAL A 151 -1.80 -3.17 -9.40
N TYR A 152 -1.49 -1.97 -8.92
CA TYR A 152 -0.67 -1.78 -7.73
C TYR A 152 -1.43 -0.98 -6.67
N PHE A 153 -1.55 -1.59 -5.49
CA PHE A 153 -2.25 -1.03 -4.35
C PHE A 153 -1.28 -0.93 -3.18
N ALA A 154 -1.06 0.29 -2.67
CA ALA A 154 -0.21 0.56 -1.53
C ALA A 154 -1.05 1.17 -0.40
N ASP A 155 -1.30 0.38 0.64
CA ASP A 155 -1.89 0.87 1.89
C ASP A 155 -1.79 -0.16 3.04
N HIS A 156 -2.43 0.17 4.16
CA HIS A 156 -2.91 -0.73 5.19
C HIS A 156 -3.92 -1.76 4.67
N GLY A 157 -3.99 -2.87 5.39
CA GLY A 157 -4.96 -3.93 5.15
C GLY A 157 -5.22 -4.73 6.41
N ALA A 158 -6.26 -5.55 6.36
CA ALA A 158 -6.65 -6.49 7.40
C ALA A 158 -7.07 -7.82 6.75
N PRO A 159 -7.28 -8.91 7.50
CA PRO A 159 -7.75 -10.16 6.92
C PRO A 159 -9.02 -9.97 6.05
N GLY A 160 -8.85 -10.17 4.74
CA GLY A 160 -9.89 -10.00 3.72
C GLY A 160 -10.15 -8.56 3.26
N LEU A 161 -9.46 -7.54 3.81
CA LEU A 161 -9.73 -6.13 3.56
C LEU A 161 -8.49 -5.37 3.06
N ILE A 162 -8.67 -4.50 2.08
CA ILE A 162 -7.75 -3.41 1.74
C ILE A 162 -8.41 -2.08 2.13
N ALA A 163 -7.66 -1.16 2.74
CA ALA A 163 -8.22 0.09 3.25
C ALA A 163 -8.28 1.18 2.17
N PHE A 164 -9.24 2.10 2.30
CA PHE A 164 -9.34 3.34 1.52
C PHE A 164 -9.39 4.52 2.49
N PRO A 165 -9.13 5.77 2.04
CA PRO A 165 -8.94 6.88 2.97
C PRO A 165 -10.18 7.18 3.82
N GLU A 166 -11.36 6.95 3.24
CA GLU A 166 -12.64 7.07 3.93
C GLU A 166 -13.32 5.70 4.06
N ASP A 167 -14.01 5.49 5.18
CA ASP A 167 -14.92 4.36 5.35
C ASP A 167 -16.12 4.50 4.41
N GLU A 168 -16.15 3.77 3.30
CA GLU A 168 -17.38 3.56 2.54
C GLU A 168 -18.09 2.27 2.99
N VAL A 169 -19.38 2.41 3.31
CA VAL A 169 -20.28 1.26 3.48
C VAL A 169 -20.74 0.83 2.09
N LEU A 170 -20.13 -0.22 1.57
CA LEU A 170 -20.52 -0.78 0.28
C LEU A 170 -21.77 -1.63 0.44
N SER A 171 -22.94 -1.05 0.18
CA SER A 171 -24.25 -1.71 0.36
C SER A 171 -24.55 -2.84 -0.64
N LYS A 172 -23.74 -3.02 -1.68
CA LYS A 172 -23.95 -4.00 -2.76
C LYS A 172 -22.75 -4.89 -3.08
N GLU A 173 -21.52 -4.43 -2.83
CA GLU A 173 -20.29 -5.16 -3.19
C GLU A 173 -19.16 -4.84 -2.20
N THR A 174 -18.93 -5.71 -1.21
CA THR A 174 -17.99 -5.45 -0.10
C THR A 174 -16.53 -5.42 -0.57
N LEU A 175 -15.65 -4.67 0.10
CA LEU A 175 -14.19 -4.67 -0.16
C LEU A 175 -13.60 -6.10 -0.24
N GLN A 176 -14.21 -7.05 0.46
CA GLN A 176 -13.88 -8.46 0.43
C GLN A 176 -14.30 -9.16 -0.87
N GLN A 177 -15.49 -8.89 -1.41
CA GLN A 177 -15.87 -9.34 -2.76
C GLN A 177 -14.91 -8.77 -3.81
N GLN A 178 -14.46 -7.53 -3.60
CA GLN A 178 -13.46 -6.87 -4.45
C GLN A 178 -12.10 -7.56 -4.36
N PHE A 179 -11.63 -7.89 -3.15
CA PHE A 179 -10.42 -8.70 -2.97
C PHE A 179 -10.55 -10.08 -3.62
N GLN A 180 -11.70 -10.75 -3.54
CA GLN A 180 -11.89 -12.05 -4.19
C GLN A 180 -11.91 -11.93 -5.72
N ILE A 181 -12.49 -10.87 -6.29
CA ILE A 181 -12.41 -10.58 -7.73
C ILE A 181 -10.94 -10.36 -8.11
N VAL A 182 -10.26 -9.42 -7.47
CA VAL A 182 -8.84 -9.13 -7.74
C VAL A 182 -7.98 -10.38 -7.58
N LYS A 183 -8.16 -11.16 -6.51
CA LYS A 183 -7.41 -12.40 -6.25
C LYS A 183 -7.71 -13.50 -7.27
N LYS A 184 -8.97 -13.66 -7.68
CA LYS A 184 -9.37 -14.64 -8.70
C LYS A 184 -8.73 -14.31 -10.05
N GLU A 185 -8.72 -13.03 -10.41
CA GLU A 185 -8.14 -12.56 -11.67
C GLU A 185 -6.59 -12.47 -11.59
N THR A 186 -6.00 -12.31 -10.40
CA THR A 186 -4.55 -12.21 -10.18
C THR A 186 -3.95 -13.55 -9.73
N THR A 187 -3.84 -14.50 -10.66
CA THR A 187 -3.37 -15.87 -10.37
C THR A 187 -1.86 -16.03 -10.23
N GLU A 188 -1.07 -15.01 -10.59
CA GLU A 188 0.40 -15.06 -10.64
C GLU A 188 1.10 -13.98 -9.79
N SER A 189 0.55 -13.68 -8.62
CA SER A 189 1.22 -12.79 -7.66
C SER A 189 2.25 -13.54 -6.83
N HIS A 190 3.43 -12.94 -6.65
CA HIS A 190 4.50 -13.45 -5.79
C HIS A 190 4.85 -12.36 -4.78
N VAL A 191 4.88 -12.69 -3.48
CA VAL A 191 5.41 -11.79 -2.46
C VAL A 191 6.91 -11.70 -2.65
N GLN A 192 7.43 -10.49 -2.78
CA GLN A 192 8.85 -10.23 -2.89
C GLN A 192 9.23 -9.10 -1.94
N GLU A 193 10.41 -9.22 -1.31
CA GLU A 193 10.95 -8.21 -0.39
C GLU A 193 12.17 -7.57 -1.04
N TYR A 194 12.17 -6.24 -1.14
CA TYR A 194 13.23 -5.45 -1.74
C TYR A 194 13.41 -4.13 -0.98
N GLY A 195 14.59 -3.52 -1.09
CA GLY A 195 14.89 -2.22 -0.50
C GLY A 195 15.87 -2.29 0.68
N ASP A 196 16.15 -1.12 1.24
CA ASP A 196 16.97 -0.98 2.45
C ASP A 196 16.11 -1.18 3.69
N LEU A 197 16.31 -2.29 4.40
CA LEU A 197 15.47 -2.67 5.54
C LEU A 197 15.95 -2.07 6.87
N ARG A 198 17.04 -1.28 6.88
CA ARG A 198 17.71 -0.83 8.11
C ARG A 198 16.82 -0.01 9.04
N ASP A 199 15.88 0.75 8.50
CA ASP A 199 14.95 1.56 9.27
C ASP A 199 13.49 1.10 9.15
N SER A 200 13.26 -0.09 8.60
CA SER A 200 11.95 -0.68 8.41
C SER A 200 11.25 -0.91 9.75
N VAL A 201 9.96 -0.57 9.76
CA VAL A 201 9.08 -0.72 10.92
C VAL A 201 7.79 -1.35 10.44
N ARG A 202 7.18 -2.21 11.26
CA ARG A 202 5.83 -2.72 10.97
C ARG A 202 4.89 -1.54 10.73
N SER A 203 4.03 -1.59 9.69
CA SER A 203 3.11 -0.49 9.33
C SER A 203 2.42 0.10 10.58
N ARG A 204 1.97 -0.79 11.47
CA ARG A 204 1.35 -0.45 12.75
C ARG A 204 2.14 0.45 13.65
N ASP A 205 3.42 0.17 13.75
CA ASP A 205 4.30 0.86 14.67
C ASP A 205 4.94 2.10 14.03
N VAL A 206 4.77 2.33 12.72
CA VAL A 206 5.32 3.50 12.01
C VAL A 206 5.00 4.81 12.74
N PRO A 207 3.76 5.10 13.16
CA PRO A 207 3.49 6.40 13.75
C PRO A 207 4.07 6.55 15.16
N ILE A 208 4.15 5.45 15.92
CA ILE A 208 4.84 5.41 17.21
C ILE A 208 6.33 5.69 17.01
N GLU A 209 6.95 5.03 16.05
CA GLU A 209 8.38 5.20 15.76
C GLU A 209 8.69 6.59 15.22
N ILE A 210 7.79 7.21 14.43
CA ILE A 210 7.93 8.61 14.03
C ILE A 210 7.94 9.52 15.25
N VAL A 211 6.97 9.39 16.16
CA VAL A 211 6.89 10.23 17.37
C VAL A 211 8.09 9.98 18.28
N ARG A 212 8.50 8.73 18.49
CA ARG A 212 9.69 8.37 19.29
C ARG A 212 10.97 8.96 18.70
N ARG A 213 11.19 8.83 17.39
CA ARG A 213 12.38 9.39 16.71
C ARG A 213 12.40 10.91 16.75
N LYS A 214 11.23 11.58 16.70
CA LYS A 214 11.12 13.02 16.92
C LYS A 214 11.44 13.40 18.36
N PHE A 215 10.93 12.64 19.33
CA PHE A 215 11.18 12.89 20.75
C PHE A 215 12.69 12.81 21.07
N LEU A 216 13.39 11.81 20.54
CA LEU A 216 14.84 11.65 20.72
C LEU A 216 15.69 12.75 20.07
N LYS A 217 15.08 13.59 19.22
CA LYS A 217 15.73 14.71 18.52
C LYS A 217 15.16 16.07 18.94
N ALA A 218 14.26 16.09 19.90
CA ALA A 218 13.67 17.33 20.37
C ALA A 218 14.73 18.12 21.12
N ASP A 219 14.76 19.44 20.87
CA ASP A 219 15.76 20.34 21.46
C ASP A 219 15.13 21.25 22.54
N SER A 220 13.85 21.04 22.88
CA SER A 220 13.13 21.82 23.90
C SER A 220 12.17 20.96 24.73
N GLU A 221 12.03 21.31 26.01
CA GLU A 221 11.12 20.63 26.94
C GLU A 221 9.66 20.73 26.49
N GLU A 222 9.27 21.84 25.86
CA GLU A 222 7.92 22.03 25.31
C GLU A 222 7.64 21.04 24.18
N GLU A 223 8.61 20.85 23.27
CA GLU A 223 8.49 19.87 22.18
C GLU A 223 8.45 18.45 22.72
N GLU A 224 9.35 18.10 23.65
CA GLU A 224 9.36 16.79 24.32
C GLU A 224 8.02 16.49 25.00
N SER A 225 7.48 17.44 25.76
CA SER A 225 6.20 17.32 26.44
C SER A 225 5.04 17.13 25.45
N ALA A 226 5.03 17.88 24.35
CA ALA A 226 4.03 17.75 23.30
C ALA A 226 4.10 16.38 22.60
N LEU A 227 5.30 15.86 22.31
CA LEU A 227 5.51 14.56 21.70
C LEU A 227 5.16 13.41 22.65
N LEU A 228 5.50 13.53 23.93
CA LEU A 228 5.15 12.55 24.96
C LEU A 228 3.61 12.48 25.14
N LYS A 229 2.91 13.61 25.13
CA LYS A 229 1.44 13.65 25.12
C LYS A 229 0.85 12.92 23.92
N LYS A 230 1.42 13.10 22.72
CA LYS A 230 1.02 12.38 21.51
C LYS A 230 1.25 10.88 21.65
N LEU A 231 2.42 10.46 22.12
CA LEU A 231 2.78 9.06 22.33
C LEU A 231 1.85 8.37 23.35
N ASN A 232 1.59 9.03 24.48
CA ASN A 232 0.66 8.55 25.51
C ASN A 232 -0.78 8.47 25.00
N LYS A 233 -1.20 9.36 24.10
CA LYS A 233 -2.50 9.25 23.43
C LYS A 233 -2.57 7.99 22.56
N VAL A 234 -1.52 7.70 21.79
CA VAL A 234 -1.46 6.47 20.97
C VAL A 234 -1.56 5.21 21.82
N TYR A 235 -0.77 5.11 22.89
CA TYR A 235 -0.82 3.93 23.77
C TYR A 235 -2.16 3.74 24.45
N ARG A 236 -2.77 4.84 24.93
CA ARG A 236 -4.13 4.79 25.51
C ARG A 236 -5.16 4.31 24.50
N ASN A 237 -5.12 4.80 23.26
CA ASN A 237 -6.04 4.36 22.21
C ASN A 237 -5.87 2.87 21.87
N ARG A 238 -4.62 2.37 21.79
CA ARG A 238 -4.36 0.95 21.56
C ARG A 238 -4.83 0.07 22.71
N GLN A 239 -4.59 0.51 23.95
CA GLN A 239 -5.03 -0.21 25.13
C GLN A 239 -6.56 -0.25 25.20
N PHE A 240 -7.21 0.90 24.96
CA PHE A 240 -8.66 0.98 24.89
C PHE A 240 -9.26 0.02 23.87
N LEU A 241 -8.74 0.00 22.62
CA LEU A 241 -9.16 -0.98 21.62
C LEU A 241 -9.01 -2.41 22.14
N LYS A 242 -7.82 -2.75 22.66
CA LYS A 242 -7.53 -4.10 23.13
C LYS A 242 -8.52 -4.52 24.23
N ASP A 243 -8.81 -3.63 25.17
CA ASP A 243 -9.72 -3.87 26.27
C ASP A 243 -11.17 -3.99 25.78
N THR A 244 -11.61 -3.14 24.84
CA THR A 244 -12.93 -3.25 24.22
C THR A 244 -13.11 -4.59 23.50
N VAL A 245 -12.15 -4.99 22.66
CA VAL A 245 -12.24 -6.28 21.94
C VAL A 245 -12.19 -7.45 22.91
N SER A 246 -11.32 -7.38 23.93
CA SER A 246 -11.23 -8.42 24.96
C SER A 246 -12.56 -8.59 25.69
N HIS A 247 -13.22 -7.48 26.05
CA HIS A 247 -14.52 -7.50 26.71
C HIS A 247 -15.61 -8.11 25.82
N ILE A 248 -15.66 -7.75 24.53
CA ILE A 248 -16.59 -8.35 23.58
C ILE A 248 -16.36 -9.87 23.49
N VAL A 249 -15.09 -10.31 23.40
CA VAL A 249 -14.75 -11.73 23.32
C VAL A 249 -15.18 -12.49 24.58
N THR A 250 -15.02 -11.92 25.77
CA THR A 250 -15.45 -12.56 27.02
C THR A 250 -16.97 -12.64 27.16
N GLU A 251 -17.71 -11.69 26.60
CA GLU A 251 -19.18 -11.72 26.58
C GLU A 251 -19.72 -12.73 25.56
N VAL A 252 -19.05 -12.89 24.41
CA VAL A 252 -19.49 -13.77 23.32
C VAL A 252 -19.09 -15.22 23.55
N PHE A 253 -17.90 -15.47 24.07
CA PHE A 253 -17.36 -16.81 24.29
C PHE A 253 -17.26 -17.11 25.78
N HIS A 254 -17.92 -18.17 26.23
CA HIS A 254 -17.89 -18.58 27.64
C HIS A 254 -16.76 -19.56 27.98
N ASP A 255 -16.05 -20.07 26.98
CA ASP A 255 -14.93 -20.99 27.12
C ASP A 255 -13.58 -20.27 26.91
N GLU A 256 -12.62 -20.50 27.81
CA GLU A 256 -11.33 -19.80 27.76
C GLU A 256 -10.47 -20.17 26.55
N GLU A 257 -10.59 -21.41 26.03
CA GLU A 257 -9.86 -21.81 24.83
C GLU A 257 -10.41 -21.06 23.61
N GLN A 258 -11.73 -20.96 23.49
CA GLN A 258 -12.39 -20.16 22.46
C GLN A 258 -12.05 -18.67 22.56
N GLN A 259 -12.00 -18.10 23.76
CA GLN A 259 -11.57 -16.71 23.96
C GLN A 259 -10.12 -16.48 23.50
N ARG A 260 -9.20 -17.37 23.88
CA ARG A 260 -7.79 -17.29 23.46
C ARG A 260 -7.64 -17.44 21.95
N ASP A 261 -8.38 -18.40 21.36
CA ASP A 261 -8.39 -18.64 19.92
C ASP A 261 -8.86 -17.38 19.17
N ALA A 262 -9.99 -16.80 19.59
CA ALA A 262 -10.55 -15.58 18.99
C ALA A 262 -9.62 -14.35 19.10
N MET A 263 -8.84 -14.24 20.18
CA MET A 263 -7.95 -13.08 20.41
C MET A 263 -6.60 -13.19 19.70
N HIS A 264 -6.11 -14.42 19.44
CA HIS A 264 -4.71 -14.63 19.06
C HIS A 264 -4.52 -15.38 17.74
N ASN A 265 -5.53 -16.11 17.27
CA ASN A 265 -5.43 -16.89 16.04
C ASN A 265 -6.17 -16.22 14.88
N THR A 266 -5.64 -16.40 13.67
CA THR A 266 -6.29 -15.98 12.44
C THR A 266 -6.96 -17.18 11.76
N HIS A 267 -8.26 -17.07 11.53
CA HIS A 267 -9.02 -18.08 10.81
C HIS A 267 -9.29 -17.64 9.37
N LYS A 268 -9.39 -18.62 8.46
CA LYS A 268 -9.84 -18.35 7.10
C LYS A 268 -11.27 -17.82 7.14
N LEU A 269 -11.47 -16.58 6.67
CA LEU A 269 -12.79 -15.99 6.56
C LEU A 269 -13.67 -16.79 5.59
N ARG A 270 -14.83 -17.24 6.06
CA ARG A 270 -15.79 -18.05 5.28
C ARG A 270 -17.12 -17.33 5.05
N ASN A 271 -17.66 -16.70 6.10
CA ASN A 271 -18.92 -15.95 6.03
C ASN A 271 -18.62 -14.44 5.99
N PHE A 272 -18.49 -13.92 4.79
CA PHE A 272 -18.14 -12.52 4.55
C PHE A 272 -19.26 -11.55 4.91
N GLN A 273 -20.52 -11.93 4.69
CA GLN A 273 -21.68 -11.12 5.07
C GLN A 273 -21.70 -10.88 6.58
N CYS A 274 -21.57 -11.96 7.37
CA CYS A 274 -21.52 -11.89 8.82
C CYS A 274 -20.35 -11.00 9.30
N TYR A 275 -19.15 -11.21 8.74
CA TYR A 275 -17.98 -10.41 9.07
C TYR A 275 -18.19 -8.91 8.80
N ASP A 276 -18.74 -8.56 7.63
CA ASP A 276 -18.99 -7.15 7.30
C ASP A 276 -20.09 -6.52 8.16
N THR A 277 -21.16 -7.26 8.49
CA THR A 277 -22.18 -6.80 9.44
C THR A 277 -21.59 -6.52 10.82
N VAL A 278 -20.77 -7.43 11.36
CA VAL A 278 -20.12 -7.25 12.66
C VAL A 278 -19.14 -6.06 12.62
N ARG A 279 -18.34 -5.94 11.55
CA ARG A 279 -17.41 -4.82 11.35
C ARG A 279 -18.14 -3.48 11.28
N ALA A 280 -19.21 -3.40 10.49
CA ALA A 280 -19.99 -2.17 10.32
C ALA A 280 -20.61 -1.75 11.65
N HIS A 281 -21.22 -2.70 12.37
CA HIS A 281 -21.79 -2.44 13.69
C HIS A 281 -20.74 -2.02 14.72
N PHE A 282 -19.56 -2.66 14.74
CA PHE A 282 -18.44 -2.24 15.59
C PHE A 282 -17.99 -0.80 15.29
N ASN A 283 -17.90 -0.44 14.00
CA ASN A 283 -17.52 0.91 13.58
C ASN A 283 -18.55 1.97 13.99
N GLU A 284 -19.84 1.61 14.03
CA GLU A 284 -20.95 2.49 14.39
C GLU A 284 -21.09 2.65 15.91
N GLU A 285 -21.08 1.54 16.65
CA GLU A 285 -21.41 1.50 18.08
C GLU A 285 -20.18 1.63 19.01
N CYS A 286 -18.99 1.22 18.55
CA CYS A 286 -17.77 1.33 19.34
C CYS A 286 -16.95 2.53 18.89
N PHE A 287 -16.23 2.39 17.77
CA PHE A 287 -15.45 3.46 17.18
C PHE A 287 -15.03 3.09 15.76
N ARG A 288 -14.91 4.11 14.90
CA ARG A 288 -14.49 3.94 13.52
C ARG A 288 -13.02 3.55 13.45
N LEU A 289 -12.75 2.31 13.06
CA LEU A 289 -11.40 1.76 12.91
C LEU A 289 -10.51 2.59 11.96
N SER A 290 -11.08 3.20 10.91
CA SER A 290 -10.35 4.09 9.99
C SER A 290 -9.91 5.41 10.63
N LYS A 291 -10.70 5.93 11.58
CA LYS A 291 -10.48 7.25 12.20
C LYS A 291 -9.71 7.19 13.49
N VAL A 292 -9.61 6.01 14.12
CA VAL A 292 -8.68 5.85 15.23
C VAL A 292 -7.28 5.73 14.65
N LEU A 293 -6.69 6.91 14.44
CA LEU A 293 -5.28 7.11 14.22
C LEU A 293 -4.51 6.14 15.14
N TYR A 294 -3.66 5.28 14.55
CA TYR A 294 -2.69 4.42 15.24
C TYR A 294 -3.15 3.04 15.77
N ILE A 295 -4.26 2.50 15.27
CA ILE A 295 -4.65 1.10 15.53
C ILE A 295 -3.97 0.09 14.59
N PHE A 296 -3.72 0.46 13.33
CA PHE A 296 -3.13 -0.41 12.30
C PHE A 296 -1.75 0.02 11.87
#